data_AF-A0A9C9X1B4-F1
#
_entry.id   AF-A0A9C9X1B4-F1
#
_cell.length_a   1.000
_cell.length_b   1.000
_cell.length_c   1.000
_cell.angle_alpha   90.00
_cell.angle_beta   90.00
_cell.angle_gamma   90.00
#
_symmetry.space_group_name_H-M   'P 1'
#
loop_
_entity.id
_entity.type
_entity.pdbx_description
1 polymer ?
#
loop_
_entity_poly.entity_id
_entity_poly.type
_entity_poly.pdbx_seq_one_letter_code
_entity_poly.pdbx_strand_id
1 'polypeptide(L)'
;MFAFCEAAWNAGKQLAAAEAVMQIADRIYRRTDSRKLMFVEKDSAFSYRIPGVANEFWPVDFRPPGAENYGWGATLPTQILRNIIGFRETADYTGTAFYLAPAIPEKFAVVGKKYGVSNLHFRGVSANVFYQMKDAGKIKITLAFTAKKPGEATVLNESGEDIFLTSSKKKEGKIEFEGTNGSRYLIKFY
;
A
#
# COMPACT_ATOMS: atom_id res chain seq x y z
N MET A 1 -9.49 11.55 -1.58
CA MET A 1 -8.65 10.49 -0.99
C MET A 1 -7.19 10.90 -0.84
N PHE A 2 -6.50 11.31 -1.91
CA PHE A 2 -5.07 11.67 -1.84
C PHE A 2 -4.73 12.70 -0.76
N ALA A 3 -5.42 13.85 -0.71
CA ALA A 3 -5.17 14.87 0.30
C ALA A 3 -5.31 14.33 1.74
N PHE A 4 -6.32 13.50 1.99
CA PHE A 4 -6.50 12.83 3.29
C PHE A 4 -5.35 11.87 3.60
N CYS A 5 -4.96 10.99 2.67
CA CYS A 5 -3.85 10.06 2.87
C CYS A 5 -2.53 10.78 3.15
N GLU A 6 -2.26 11.87 2.41
CA GLU A 6 -1.04 12.67 2.63
C GLU A 6 -1.07 13.41 3.97
N ALA A 7 -2.22 13.96 4.37
CA ALA A 7 -2.37 14.55 5.71
C ALA A 7 -2.18 13.50 6.82
N ALA A 8 -2.78 12.33 6.67
CA ALA A 8 -2.65 11.21 7.59
C ALA A 8 -1.20 10.72 7.69
N TRP A 9 -0.49 10.63 6.56
CA TRP A 9 0.95 10.36 6.56
C TRP A 9 1.72 11.41 7.35
N ASN A 10 1.51 12.70 7.10
CA ASN A 10 2.22 13.72 7.87
C ASN A 10 1.86 13.72 9.37
N ALA A 11 0.66 13.26 9.72
CA ALA A 11 0.15 13.21 11.10
C ALA A 11 0.45 11.89 11.86
N GLY A 12 1.19 10.93 11.28
CA GLY A 12 1.44 9.66 11.99
C GLY A 12 0.24 8.71 12.02
N LYS A 13 -0.70 8.85 11.09
CA LYS A 13 -1.98 8.10 11.07
C LYS A 13 -2.07 7.08 9.93
N GLN A 14 -1.00 6.29 9.73
CA GLN A 14 -0.91 5.29 8.67
C GLN A 14 -2.06 4.28 8.68
N LEU A 15 -2.40 3.72 9.85
CA LEU A 15 -3.50 2.75 9.98
C LEU A 15 -4.85 3.36 9.60
N ALA A 16 -5.12 4.62 9.98
CA ALA A 16 -6.36 5.30 9.60
C ALA A 16 -6.44 5.55 8.09
N ALA A 17 -5.32 5.90 7.45
CA ALA A 17 -5.24 6.01 6.00
C ALA A 17 -5.51 4.68 5.31
N ALA A 18 -4.90 3.60 5.80
CA ALA A 18 -5.08 2.25 5.29
C ALA A 18 -6.53 1.78 5.37
N GLU A 19 -7.18 2.00 6.53
CA GLU A 19 -8.60 1.68 6.73
C GLU A 19 -9.50 2.42 5.74
N ALA A 20 -9.30 3.72 5.57
CA ALA A 20 -10.07 4.51 4.62
C ALA A 20 -9.89 4.00 3.17
N VAL A 21 -8.65 3.70 2.76
CA VAL A 21 -8.36 3.11 1.43
C VAL A 21 -9.04 1.76 1.28
N MET A 22 -8.96 0.89 2.28
CA MET A 22 -9.57 -0.44 2.26
C MET A 22 -11.10 -0.36 2.14
N GLN A 23 -11.74 0.49 2.94
CA GLN A 23 -13.21 0.63 2.94
C GLN A 23 -13.72 1.12 1.59
N ILE A 24 -13.03 2.10 1.01
CA ILE A 24 -13.34 2.62 -0.32
C ILE A 24 -13.12 1.55 -1.39
N ALA A 25 -11.98 0.84 -1.34
CA ALA A 25 -11.68 -0.23 -2.27
C ALA A 25 -12.75 -1.33 -2.22
N ASP A 26 -13.09 -1.82 -1.02
CA ASP A 26 -14.10 -2.87 -0.84
C ASP A 26 -15.47 -2.46 -1.38
N ARG A 27 -15.90 -1.21 -1.14
CA ARG A 27 -17.19 -0.70 -1.60
C ARG A 27 -17.24 -0.52 -3.13
N ILE A 28 -16.17 0.01 -3.72
CA ILE A 28 -16.15 0.38 -5.15
C ILE A 28 -15.79 -0.84 -5.99
N TYR A 29 -14.71 -1.55 -5.67
CA TYR A 29 -14.22 -2.64 -6.52
C TYR A 29 -15.11 -3.87 -6.47
N ARG A 30 -15.83 -4.15 -5.37
CA ARG A 30 -16.83 -5.23 -5.39
C ARG A 30 -17.91 -5.02 -6.47
N ARG A 31 -18.22 -3.76 -6.77
CA ARG A 31 -19.18 -3.38 -7.81
C ARG A 31 -18.51 -3.36 -9.18
N THR A 32 -17.33 -2.77 -9.29
CA THR A 32 -16.58 -2.71 -10.55
C THR A 32 -16.17 -4.11 -11.04
N ASP A 33 -15.84 -5.04 -10.15
CA ASP A 33 -15.50 -6.44 -10.48
C ASP A 33 -16.73 -7.36 -10.58
N SER A 34 -17.95 -6.82 -10.45
CA SER A 34 -19.17 -7.59 -10.65
C SER A 34 -19.22 -8.16 -12.06
N ARG A 35 -19.85 -9.32 -12.26
CA ARG A 35 -20.16 -9.86 -13.60
C ARG A 35 -21.60 -9.62 -14.04
N LYS A 36 -22.35 -8.82 -13.26
CA LYS A 36 -23.77 -8.54 -13.48
C LYS A 36 -24.02 -7.04 -13.38
N LEU A 37 -24.93 -6.54 -14.22
CA LEU A 37 -25.50 -5.20 -14.07
C LEU A 37 -26.20 -5.10 -12.71
N MET A 38 -25.99 -3.98 -12.01
CA MET A 38 -26.60 -3.74 -10.71
C MET A 38 -27.57 -2.58 -10.82
N PHE A 39 -28.85 -2.91 -10.99
CA PHE A 39 -29.95 -1.96 -11.02
C PHE A 39 -30.27 -1.49 -9.60
N VAL A 40 -30.41 -0.17 -9.41
CA VAL A 40 -30.93 0.39 -8.15
C VAL A 40 -32.45 0.45 -8.19
N GLU A 41 -33.00 0.77 -9.35
CA GLU A 41 -34.44 0.70 -9.63
C GLU A 41 -34.66 -0.25 -10.80
N LYS A 42 -35.64 -1.15 -10.65
CA LYS A 42 -36.02 -2.09 -11.71
C LYS A 42 -36.51 -1.28 -12.92
N ASP A 43 -36.02 -1.61 -14.11
CA ASP A 43 -36.42 -1.01 -15.40
C ASP A 43 -36.03 0.48 -15.59
N SER A 44 -35.12 1.02 -14.79
CA SER A 44 -34.58 2.38 -15.00
C SER A 44 -33.54 2.42 -16.12
N ALA A 45 -33.72 3.33 -17.09
CA ALA A 45 -32.82 3.52 -18.22
C ALA A 45 -31.44 4.08 -17.83
N PHE A 46 -31.30 4.69 -16.64
CA PHE A 46 -30.07 5.35 -16.20
C PHE A 46 -29.65 5.03 -14.75
N SER A 47 -30.46 4.26 -14.00
CA SER A 47 -30.19 3.92 -12.59
C SER A 47 -29.64 2.50 -12.42
N TYR A 48 -28.49 2.23 -13.06
CA TYR A 48 -27.77 0.98 -12.90
C TYR A 48 -26.25 1.16 -12.99
N ARG A 49 -25.50 0.22 -12.42
CA ARG A 49 -24.03 0.20 -12.47
C ARG A 49 -23.56 -0.84 -13.47
N ILE A 50 -22.58 -0.45 -14.27
CA ILE A 50 -21.92 -1.29 -15.27
C ILE A 50 -20.63 -1.86 -14.67
N PRO A 51 -20.43 -3.18 -14.67
CA PRO A 51 -19.14 -3.82 -14.45
C PRO A 51 -17.98 -3.15 -15.21
N GLY A 52 -16.83 -3.03 -14.57
CA GLY A 52 -15.64 -2.39 -15.14
C GLY A 52 -15.70 -0.86 -15.15
N VAL A 53 -16.82 -0.25 -14.75
CA VAL A 53 -17.00 1.20 -14.67
C VAL A 53 -16.96 1.66 -13.21
N ALA A 54 -16.19 2.71 -12.94
CA ALA A 54 -16.18 3.40 -11.66
C ALA A 54 -16.76 4.80 -11.81
N ASN A 55 -17.45 5.27 -10.76
CA ASN A 55 -17.92 6.65 -10.66
C ASN A 55 -16.72 7.63 -10.69
N GLU A 56 -16.95 8.86 -11.16
CA GLU A 56 -15.95 9.93 -11.10
C GLU A 56 -15.52 10.22 -9.66
N PHE A 57 -16.52 10.26 -8.78
CA PHE A 57 -16.36 10.49 -7.36
C PHE A 57 -16.80 9.26 -6.54
N TRP A 58 -16.07 8.96 -5.47
CA TRP A 58 -16.35 7.85 -4.56
C TRP A 58 -16.92 8.37 -3.23
N PRO A 59 -18.24 8.66 -3.17
CA PRO A 59 -18.87 9.25 -1.99
C PRO A 59 -18.75 8.33 -0.79
N VAL A 60 -18.65 8.90 0.40
CA VAL A 60 -18.65 8.14 1.66
C VAL A 60 -19.97 7.38 1.82
N ASP A 61 -21.08 8.05 1.54
CA ASP A 61 -22.41 7.45 1.57
C ASP A 61 -22.78 6.82 0.23
N PHE A 62 -23.75 5.91 0.28
CA PHE A 62 -24.34 5.38 -0.93
C PHE A 62 -25.01 6.50 -1.73
N ARG A 63 -24.68 6.57 -3.02
CA ARG A 63 -25.37 7.40 -4.00
C ARG A 63 -25.91 6.53 -5.14
N PRO A 64 -27.11 6.81 -5.67
CA PRO A 64 -27.61 6.18 -6.88
C PRO A 64 -26.59 6.30 -8.01
N PRO A 65 -26.49 5.31 -8.91
CA PRO A 65 -25.63 5.39 -10.07
C PRO A 65 -26.11 6.46 -11.04
N GLY A 66 -25.15 7.15 -11.67
CA GLY A 66 -25.35 7.93 -12.88
C GLY A 66 -24.50 7.34 -14.01
N ALA A 67 -24.70 7.82 -15.24
CA ALA A 67 -23.95 7.40 -16.42
C ALA A 67 -22.53 8.00 -16.49
N GLU A 68 -21.76 7.90 -15.40
CA GLU A 68 -20.38 8.41 -15.33
C GLU A 68 -19.38 7.28 -15.60
N ASN A 69 -18.47 7.50 -16.56
CA ASN A 69 -17.45 6.56 -16.99
C ASN A 69 -16.06 7.15 -16.79
N TYR A 70 -15.37 6.84 -15.69
CA TYR A 70 -13.98 7.26 -15.53
C TYR A 70 -13.05 6.11 -15.10
N GLY A 71 -11.90 6.04 -15.78
CA GLY A 71 -10.84 5.04 -15.57
C GLY A 71 -9.98 5.29 -14.34
N TRP A 72 -10.57 5.65 -13.19
CA TRP A 72 -9.85 5.87 -11.91
C TRP A 72 -9.17 4.61 -11.35
N GLY A 73 -9.30 3.47 -12.05
CA GLY A 73 -8.66 2.20 -11.73
C GLY A 73 -7.15 2.33 -11.48
N ALA A 74 -6.45 3.23 -12.18
CA ALA A 74 -5.00 3.42 -12.00
C ALA A 74 -4.61 4.02 -10.64
N THR A 75 -5.49 4.77 -9.99
CA THR A 75 -5.16 5.45 -8.73
C THR A 75 -5.24 4.54 -7.51
N LEU A 76 -6.10 3.50 -7.54
CA LEU A 76 -6.23 2.59 -6.39
C LEU A 76 -4.95 1.78 -6.14
N PRO A 77 -4.29 1.15 -7.14
CA PRO A 77 -3.02 0.48 -6.92
C PRO A 77 -2.00 1.37 -6.23
N THR A 78 -1.90 2.65 -6.64
CA THR A 78 -1.05 3.64 -5.97
C THR A 78 -1.45 3.86 -4.51
N GLN A 79 -2.75 3.96 -4.21
CA GLN A 79 -3.23 4.10 -2.83
C GLN A 79 -2.94 2.86 -1.98
N ILE A 80 -3.09 1.65 -2.53
CA ILE A 80 -2.75 0.39 -1.85
C ILE A 80 -1.24 0.32 -1.59
N LEU A 81 -0.42 0.62 -2.60
CA LEU A 81 1.04 0.62 -2.49
C LEU A 81 1.52 1.61 -1.42
N ARG A 82 0.99 2.84 -1.42
CA ARG A 82 1.44 3.90 -0.50
C ARG A 82 0.89 3.81 0.91
N ASN A 83 -0.31 3.27 1.10
CA ASN A 83 -1.01 3.37 2.40
C ASN A 83 -1.33 2.02 3.03
N ILE A 84 -1.25 0.90 2.31
CA ILE A 84 -1.42 -0.45 2.89
C ILE A 84 -0.08 -1.18 2.89
N ILE A 85 0.54 -1.31 1.72
CA ILE A 85 1.91 -1.83 1.63
C ILE A 85 2.89 -0.85 2.28
N GLY A 86 2.59 0.44 2.26
CA GLY A 86 3.35 1.46 2.95
C GLY A 86 4.64 1.87 2.26
N PHE A 87 4.80 1.58 0.97
CA PHE A 87 5.96 2.04 0.21
C PHE A 87 5.82 3.53 -0.10
N ARG A 88 6.78 4.34 0.34
CA ARG A 88 6.83 5.77 0.03
C ARG A 88 8.25 6.23 -0.26
N GLU A 89 8.40 7.04 -1.28
CA GLU A 89 9.67 7.68 -1.63
C GLU A 89 10.09 8.68 -0.55
N THR A 90 11.40 8.89 -0.38
CA THR A 90 11.92 10.02 0.41
C THR A 90 11.93 11.31 -0.41
N ALA A 91 12.06 12.45 0.27
CA ALA A 91 12.22 13.75 -0.39
C ALA A 91 13.60 13.93 -1.03
N ASP A 92 14.59 13.10 -0.69
CA ASP A 92 15.89 13.09 -1.37
C ASP A 92 15.73 12.42 -2.74
N TYR A 93 15.98 13.18 -3.81
CA TYR A 93 15.85 12.70 -5.19
C TYR A 93 17.10 12.02 -5.74
N THR A 94 18.21 12.05 -4.99
CA THR A 94 19.53 11.59 -5.45
C THR A 94 19.91 10.22 -4.91
N GLY A 95 19.54 9.91 -3.66
CA GLY A 95 19.77 8.60 -3.04
C GLY A 95 18.77 7.52 -3.45
N THR A 96 19.08 6.28 -3.08
CA THR A 96 18.12 5.17 -3.15
C THR A 96 17.58 4.88 -1.76
N ALA A 97 16.63 5.69 -1.32
CA ALA A 97 15.97 5.54 -0.02
C ALA A 97 14.45 5.61 -0.14
N PHE A 98 13.76 4.78 0.64
CA PHE A 98 12.31 4.76 0.71
C PHE A 98 11.85 4.29 2.08
N TYR A 99 10.65 4.70 2.45
CA TYR A 99 9.95 4.18 3.62
C TYR A 99 9.21 2.90 3.28
N LEU A 100 9.23 1.96 4.21
CA LEU A 100 8.21 0.92 4.38
C LEU A 100 7.44 1.23 5.64
N ALA A 101 6.15 1.49 5.50
CA ALA A 101 5.23 1.77 6.59
C ALA A 101 4.02 0.84 6.51
N PRO A 102 4.21 -0.47 6.74
CA PRO A 102 3.14 -1.46 6.62
C PRO A 102 1.96 -1.03 7.48
N ALA A 103 0.78 -0.94 6.88
CA ALA A 103 -0.45 -0.58 7.57
C ALA A 103 -1.55 -1.52 7.09
N ILE A 104 -1.46 -2.77 7.50
CA ILE A 104 -2.43 -3.81 7.18
C ILE A 104 -3.73 -3.50 7.94
N PRO A 105 -4.87 -3.28 7.24
CA PRO A 105 -6.16 -3.04 7.87
C PRO A 105 -6.56 -4.15 8.84
N GLU A 106 -7.31 -3.82 9.89
CA GLU A 106 -7.71 -4.71 10.98
C GLU A 106 -8.34 -6.00 10.48
N LYS A 107 -9.26 -5.90 9.50
CA LYS A 107 -9.94 -7.07 8.91
C LYS A 107 -8.98 -8.07 8.23
N PHE A 108 -7.78 -7.62 7.89
CA PHE A 108 -6.73 -8.43 7.26
C PHE A 108 -5.58 -8.74 8.24
N ALA A 109 -5.53 -8.14 9.43
CA ALA A 109 -4.50 -8.31 10.43
C ALA A 109 -4.59 -9.66 11.18
N VAL A 110 -4.70 -10.75 10.44
CA VAL A 110 -4.87 -12.12 10.95
C VAL A 110 -3.51 -12.78 11.16
N VAL A 111 -3.24 -13.25 12.38
CA VAL A 111 -1.99 -13.92 12.75
C VAL A 111 -1.60 -15.01 11.74
N GLY A 112 -0.33 -15.02 11.34
CA GLY A 112 0.23 -15.97 10.39
C GLY A 112 -0.02 -15.66 8.91
N LYS A 113 -1.00 -14.80 8.59
CA LYS A 113 -1.22 -14.36 7.20
C LYS A 113 -0.06 -13.51 6.70
N LYS A 114 0.20 -13.64 5.40
CA LYS A 114 1.28 -12.95 4.69
C LYS A 114 0.68 -12.07 3.61
N TYR A 115 1.10 -10.81 3.60
CA TYR A 115 0.71 -9.81 2.61
C TYR A 115 1.96 -9.17 2.03
N GLY A 116 1.87 -8.59 0.84
CA GLY A 116 3.04 -7.96 0.24
C GLY A 116 2.85 -7.60 -1.22
N VAL A 117 3.93 -7.09 -1.79
CA VAL A 117 4.06 -6.80 -3.21
C VAL A 117 5.35 -7.42 -3.74
N SER A 118 5.30 -7.95 -4.94
CA SER A 118 6.48 -8.44 -5.65
C SER A 118 6.85 -7.48 -6.78
N ASN A 119 8.11 -7.49 -7.18
CA ASN A 119 8.62 -6.77 -8.34
C ASN A 119 8.46 -5.24 -8.25
N LEU A 120 8.63 -4.69 -7.05
CA LEU A 120 8.62 -3.25 -6.82
C LEU A 120 9.94 -2.65 -7.31
N HIS A 121 9.86 -1.75 -8.30
CA HIS A 121 11.03 -1.10 -8.86
C HIS A 121 11.19 0.31 -8.33
N PHE A 122 12.37 0.62 -7.79
CA PHE A 122 12.69 1.97 -7.33
C PHE A 122 14.18 2.25 -7.53
N ARG A 123 14.49 3.25 -8.36
CA ARG A 123 15.86 3.80 -8.57
C ARG A 123 16.97 2.75 -8.75
N GLY A 124 16.69 1.71 -9.54
CA GLY A 124 17.68 0.67 -9.83
C GLY A 124 17.77 -0.44 -8.78
N VAL A 125 16.86 -0.46 -7.82
CA VAL A 125 16.58 -1.60 -6.94
C VAL A 125 15.23 -2.19 -7.33
N SER A 126 15.17 -3.52 -7.41
CA SER A 126 13.94 -4.29 -7.53
C SER A 126 13.75 -5.06 -6.22
N ALA A 127 12.56 -4.99 -5.63
CA ALA A 127 12.30 -5.56 -4.32
C ALA A 127 10.99 -6.36 -4.28
N ASN A 128 11.02 -7.46 -3.52
CA ASN A 128 9.84 -8.18 -3.07
C ASN A 128 9.67 -7.90 -1.58
N VAL A 129 8.57 -7.26 -1.22
CA VAL A 129 8.28 -6.83 0.15
C VAL A 129 7.12 -7.64 0.69
N PHE A 130 7.32 -8.28 1.83
CA PHE A 130 6.30 -9.07 2.49
C PHE A 130 6.25 -8.81 3.99
N TYR A 131 5.03 -8.86 4.51
CA TYR A 131 4.69 -8.71 5.91
C TYR A 131 3.96 -9.96 6.36
N GLN A 132 4.45 -10.60 7.42
CA GLN A 132 3.73 -11.68 8.08
C GLN A 132 3.20 -11.19 9.42
N MET A 133 1.88 -11.23 9.61
CA MET A 133 1.24 -10.82 10.85
C MET A 133 1.63 -11.75 11.99
N LYS A 134 2.00 -11.17 13.13
CA LYS A 134 2.27 -11.85 14.41
C LYS A 134 1.23 -11.40 15.44
N ASP A 135 1.50 -11.61 16.73
CA ASP A 135 0.61 -11.19 17.80
C ASP A 135 0.61 -9.66 17.98
N ALA A 136 -0.46 -9.12 18.58
CA ALA A 136 -0.53 -7.73 19.07
C ALA A 136 -0.03 -6.64 18.08
N GLY A 137 -0.30 -6.80 16.78
CA GLY A 137 0.13 -5.84 15.74
C GLY A 137 1.61 -5.92 15.38
N LYS A 138 2.39 -6.82 15.99
CA LYS A 138 3.74 -7.14 15.54
C LYS A 138 3.70 -7.79 14.17
N ILE A 139 4.73 -7.52 13.38
CA ILE A 139 4.87 -8.06 12.03
C ILE A 139 6.32 -8.46 11.79
N LYS A 140 6.49 -9.56 11.06
CA LYS A 140 7.78 -9.89 10.47
C LYS A 140 7.85 -9.26 9.09
N ILE A 141 8.85 -8.41 8.87
CA ILE A 141 9.08 -7.73 7.61
C ILE A 141 10.18 -8.46 6.86
N THR A 142 9.96 -8.71 5.57
CA THR A 142 10.93 -9.33 4.67
C THR A 142 11.02 -8.53 3.39
N LEU A 143 12.23 -8.10 3.05
CA LEU A 143 12.54 -7.44 1.79
C LEU A 143 13.66 -8.22 1.09
N ALA A 144 13.32 -8.93 0.02
CA ALA A 144 14.31 -9.51 -0.88
C ALA A 144 14.57 -8.51 -2.00
N PHE A 145 15.83 -8.22 -2.30
CA PHE A 145 16.21 -7.18 -3.26
C PHE A 145 17.25 -7.64 -4.26
N THR A 146 17.23 -6.98 -5.42
CA THR A 146 18.28 -7.00 -6.43
C THR A 146 18.55 -5.56 -6.87
N ALA A 147 19.80 -5.13 -6.75
CA ALA A 147 20.28 -3.81 -7.13
C ALA A 147 21.06 -3.86 -8.45
N LYS A 148 21.09 -2.75 -9.18
CA LYS A 148 21.89 -2.62 -10.41
C LYS A 148 23.39 -2.74 -10.16
N LYS A 149 23.88 -2.23 -9.02
CA LYS A 149 25.28 -2.28 -8.59
C LYS A 149 25.37 -2.88 -7.17
N PRO A 150 26.47 -3.57 -6.81
CA PRO A 150 26.68 -4.01 -5.43
C PRO A 150 26.77 -2.82 -4.48
N GLY A 151 26.06 -2.92 -3.36
CA GLY A 151 25.93 -1.82 -2.40
C GLY A 151 25.60 -2.32 -1.00
N GLU A 152 25.58 -1.39 -0.05
CA GLU A 152 25.15 -1.66 1.32
C GLU A 152 23.67 -1.29 1.48
N ALA A 153 22.99 -1.96 2.41
CA ALA A 153 21.62 -1.62 2.77
C ALA A 153 21.46 -1.46 4.28
N THR A 154 20.75 -0.42 4.69
CA THR A 154 20.39 -0.16 6.09
C THR A 154 18.89 -0.03 6.28
N VAL A 155 18.44 -0.34 7.49
CA VAL A 155 17.07 -0.08 7.95
C VAL A 155 17.14 0.72 9.24
N LEU A 156 16.49 1.88 9.23
CA LEU A 156 16.29 2.70 10.41
C LEU A 156 14.84 2.57 10.89
N ASN A 157 14.64 2.48 12.21
CA ASN A 157 13.31 2.54 12.81
C ASN A 157 12.77 3.99 12.89
N GLU A 158 11.58 4.19 13.47
CA GLU A 158 10.97 5.53 13.61
C GLU A 158 11.78 6.49 14.48
N SER A 159 12.55 5.96 15.44
CA SER A 159 13.47 6.72 16.30
C SER A 159 14.78 7.10 15.58
N GLY A 160 15.01 6.58 14.36
CA GLY A 160 16.23 6.79 13.60
C GLY A 160 17.38 5.85 13.97
N GLU A 161 17.12 4.81 14.77
CA GLU A 161 18.13 3.82 15.15
C GLU A 161 18.28 2.77 14.05
N ASP A 162 19.52 2.36 13.76
CA ASP A 162 19.80 1.27 12.84
C ASP A 162 19.40 -0.08 13.45
N ILE A 163 18.42 -0.74 12.83
CA ILE A 163 17.94 -2.07 13.23
C ILE A 163 18.41 -3.18 12.28
N PHE A 164 19.01 -2.80 11.15
CA PHE A 164 19.63 -3.73 10.20
C PHE A 164 20.71 -3.01 9.38
N LEU A 165 21.83 -3.70 9.17
CA LEU A 165 22.91 -3.29 8.29
C LEU A 165 23.47 -4.51 7.56
N THR A 166 23.69 -4.41 6.25
CA THR A 166 24.39 -5.45 5.50
C THR A 166 25.85 -5.53 5.92
N SER A 167 26.35 -6.74 6.17
CA SER A 167 27.77 -6.98 6.53
C SER A 167 28.77 -6.82 5.37
N SER A 168 28.29 -6.73 4.13
CA SER A 168 29.12 -6.54 2.94
C SER A 168 28.29 -5.97 1.79
N LYS A 169 28.99 -5.37 0.81
CA LYS A 169 28.37 -4.88 -0.43
C LYS A 169 27.82 -6.05 -1.24
N LYS A 170 26.51 -6.03 -1.51
CA LYS A 170 25.83 -7.08 -2.25
C LYS A 170 24.97 -6.51 -3.36
N LYS A 171 24.93 -7.24 -4.47
CA LYS A 171 24.01 -6.93 -5.58
C LYS A 171 22.61 -7.46 -5.30
N GLU A 172 22.49 -8.53 -4.53
CA GLU A 172 21.22 -9.12 -4.12
C GLU A 172 21.28 -9.56 -2.67
N GLY A 173 20.12 -9.60 -2.02
CA GLY A 173 20.08 -9.96 -0.62
C GLY A 173 18.67 -10.03 -0.07
N LYS A 174 18.60 -10.34 1.22
CA LYS A 174 17.37 -10.41 1.98
C LYS A 174 17.56 -9.66 3.29
N ILE A 175 16.68 -8.71 3.54
CA ILE A 175 16.54 -7.98 4.79
C ILE A 175 15.35 -8.60 5.53
N GLU A 176 15.53 -8.91 6.79
CA GLU A 176 14.48 -9.49 7.64
C GLU A 176 14.60 -8.94 9.05
N PHE A 177 13.50 -8.42 9.58
CA PHE A 177 13.43 -7.85 10.93
C PHE A 177 12.00 -7.88 11.47
N GLU A 178 11.85 -7.72 12.78
CA GLU A 178 10.54 -7.55 13.42
C GLU A 178 10.19 -6.07 13.51
N GLY A 179 8.91 -5.77 13.32
CA GLY A 179 8.37 -4.43 13.39
C GLY A 179 6.93 -4.42 13.90
N THR A 180 6.31 -3.26 13.79
CA THR A 180 4.95 -2.98 14.24
C THR A 180 4.13 -2.47 13.06
N ASN A 181 2.93 -3.02 12.91
CA ASN A 181 1.96 -2.56 11.93
C ASN A 181 1.57 -1.10 12.24
N GLY A 182 1.76 -0.21 11.28
CA GLY A 182 1.55 1.23 11.38
C GLY A 182 2.85 2.03 11.52
N SER A 183 3.95 1.43 11.96
CA SER A 183 5.25 2.11 12.12
C SER A 183 6.00 2.27 10.80
N ARG A 184 6.93 3.23 10.73
CA ARG A 184 7.78 3.52 9.58
C ARG A 184 9.18 2.96 9.74
N TYR A 185 9.70 2.44 8.63
CA TYR A 185 11.06 1.95 8.51
C TYR A 185 11.70 2.59 7.29
N LEU A 186 12.83 3.26 7.47
CA LEU A 186 13.56 3.89 6.38
C LEU A 186 14.58 2.89 5.84
N ILE A 187 14.38 2.45 4.61
CA ILE A 187 15.29 1.57 3.89
C ILE A 187 16.22 2.44 3.04
N LYS A 188 17.53 2.25 3.17
CA LYS A 188 18.53 2.96 2.36
C LYS A 188 19.43 1.97 1.66
N PHE A 189 19.77 2.26 0.41
CA PHE A 189 20.76 1.55 -0.38
C PHE A 189 21.88 2.52 -0.79
N TYR A 190 23.13 2.09 -0.64
CA TYR A 190 24.35 2.86 -0.88
C TYR A 190 25.25 2.20 -1.94
#